data_AF-A0A6I9YTH6-F1
#
_entry.id   AF-A0A6I9YTH6-F1
#
_cell.length_a   1.000
_cell.length_b   1.000
_cell.length_c   1.000
_cell.angle_alpha   90.00
_cell.angle_beta   90.00
_cell.angle_gamma   90.00
#
_symmetry.space_group_name_H-M   'P 1'
#
loop_
_entity.id
_entity.type
_entity.pdbx_description
1 polymer ?
#
loop_
_entity_poly.entity_id
_entity_poly.type
_entity_poly.pdbx_seq_one_letter_code
_entity_poly.pdbx_strand_id
1 'polypeptide(L)'
;MTVKTTAQMLQAFGTNLAETELPNNVQCTEELLCSHTEQHTNLKDELKLAVKQGAMLLTCIREPVSRSTTSRLSPDELENVATVERLLAQLDETERAFDQFWSKHHLKLEQCLQLRHFEQNFREVTLLHVS
;
A
#
# COMPACT_ATOMS: atom_id res chain seq x y z
N MET A 1 15.12 -0.99 7.90
CA MET A 1 13.81 -1.65 7.74
C MET A 1 14.00 -2.92 6.95
N THR A 2 13.18 -3.95 7.18
CA THR A 2 13.31 -5.27 6.52
C THR A 2 12.04 -5.57 5.72
N VAL A 3 12.15 -6.40 4.67
CA VAL A 3 11.01 -6.85 3.85
C VAL A 3 9.86 -7.41 4.71
N LYS A 4 10.20 -8.08 5.81
CA LYS A 4 9.24 -8.61 6.80
C LYS A 4 8.42 -7.50 7.48
N THR A 5 9.06 -6.38 7.81
CA THR A 5 8.38 -5.24 8.44
C THR A 5 7.38 -4.59 7.48
N THR A 6 7.74 -4.43 6.20
CA THR A 6 6.84 -3.88 5.17
C THR A 6 5.61 -4.75 4.95
N ALA A 7 5.79 -6.08 4.90
CA ALA A 7 4.67 -7.02 4.79
C ALA A 7 3.71 -6.95 5.99
N GLN A 8 4.24 -6.81 7.22
CA GLN A 8 3.42 -6.66 8.42
C GLN A 8 2.63 -5.34 8.42
N MET A 9 3.26 -4.24 7.98
CA MET A 9 2.58 -2.95 7.85
C MET A 9 1.44 -2.99 6.85
N LEU A 10 1.65 -3.62 5.68
CA LEU A 10 0.61 -3.85 4.68
C LEU A 10 -0.55 -4.68 5.21
N GLN A 11 -0.26 -5.77 5.92
CA GLN A 11 -1.28 -6.62 6.50
C GLN A 11 -2.12 -5.85 7.54
N ALA A 12 -1.47 -5.13 8.44
CA ALA A 12 -2.15 -4.35 9.48
C ALA A 12 -3.07 -3.28 8.86
N PHE A 13 -2.57 -2.55 7.85
CA PHE A 13 -3.38 -1.55 7.17
C PHE A 13 -4.51 -2.18 6.36
N GLY A 14 -4.27 -3.29 5.63
CA GLY A 14 -5.32 -4.01 4.93
C GLY A 14 -6.46 -4.49 5.84
N THR A 15 -6.12 -4.99 7.03
CA THR A 15 -7.12 -5.35 8.05
C THR A 15 -7.89 -4.13 8.53
N ASN A 16 -7.20 -3.03 8.85
CA ASN A 16 -7.84 -1.79 9.29
C ASN A 16 -8.85 -1.27 8.27
N LEU A 17 -8.47 -1.23 6.99
CA LEU A 17 -9.35 -0.86 5.89
C LEU A 17 -10.56 -1.79 5.76
N ALA A 18 -10.37 -3.10 5.90
CA ALA A 18 -11.47 -4.08 5.79
C ALA A 18 -12.49 -3.98 6.94
N GLU A 19 -12.02 -3.64 8.13
CA GLU A 19 -12.83 -3.46 9.34
C GLU A 19 -13.42 -2.05 9.48
N THR A 20 -13.09 -1.14 8.56
CA THR A 20 -13.55 0.26 8.62
C THR A 20 -15.05 0.37 8.35
N GLU A 21 -15.78 0.90 9.34
CA GLU A 21 -17.17 1.30 9.19
C GLU A 21 -17.30 2.66 8.49
N LEU A 22 -18.37 2.84 7.72
CA LEU A 22 -18.60 4.10 7.00
C LEU A 22 -19.09 5.20 7.95
N PRO A 23 -18.44 6.38 7.98
CA PRO A 23 -18.89 7.48 8.82
C PRO A 23 -20.27 8.01 8.42
N ASN A 24 -20.94 8.68 9.36
CA ASN A 24 -22.32 9.16 9.22
C ASN A 24 -22.45 10.66 8.90
N ASN A 25 -21.34 11.39 8.81
CA ASN A 25 -21.33 12.82 8.54
C ASN A 25 -20.16 13.18 7.60
N VAL A 26 -20.26 14.35 6.96
CA VAL A 26 -19.30 14.83 5.96
C VAL A 26 -17.89 14.90 6.57
N GLN A 27 -17.73 15.64 7.67
CA GLN A 27 -16.43 15.89 8.29
C GLN A 27 -15.68 14.60 8.64
N CYS A 28 -16.32 13.65 9.33
CA CYS A 28 -15.69 12.38 9.67
C CYS A 28 -15.36 11.54 8.42
N THR A 29 -16.14 11.65 7.34
CA THR A 29 -15.85 10.94 6.09
C THR A 29 -14.63 11.56 5.39
N GLU A 30 -14.50 12.89 5.38
CA GLU A 30 -13.35 13.62 4.82
C GLU A 30 -12.06 13.32 5.61
N GLU A 31 -12.13 13.38 6.95
CA GLU A 31 -10.99 13.07 7.83
C GLU A 31 -10.51 11.63 7.62
N LEU A 32 -11.44 10.68 7.54
CA LEU A 32 -11.12 9.27 7.29
C LEU A 32 -10.49 9.06 5.91
N LEU A 33 -11.05 9.67 4.86
CA LEU A 33 -10.51 9.58 3.51
C LEU A 33 -9.09 10.16 3.43
N CYS A 34 -8.86 11.32 4.05
CA CYS A 34 -7.55 11.96 4.12
C CYS A 34 -6.53 11.09 4.84
N SER A 35 -6.87 10.63 6.06
CA SER A 35 -6.01 9.77 6.89
C SER A 35 -5.62 8.48 6.16
N HIS A 36 -6.60 7.79 5.56
CA HIS A 36 -6.33 6.56 4.84
C HIS A 36 -5.47 6.78 3.58
N THR A 37 -5.66 7.90 2.88
CA THR A 37 -4.87 8.25 1.69
C THR A 37 -3.42 8.57 2.05
N GLU A 38 -3.20 9.26 3.17
CA GLU A 38 -1.87 9.51 3.71
C GLU A 38 -1.17 8.19 4.09
N GLN A 39 -1.86 7.32 4.84
CA GLN A 39 -1.33 6.01 5.23
C GLN A 39 -0.98 5.14 4.02
N HIS A 40 -1.86 5.10 3.01
CA HIS A 40 -1.59 4.40 1.75
C HIS A 40 -0.35 4.95 1.04
N THR A 41 -0.19 6.27 0.98
CA THR A 41 0.96 6.92 0.34
C THR A 41 2.27 6.56 1.06
N ASN A 42 2.27 6.64 2.40
CA ASN A 42 3.44 6.28 3.22
C ASN A 42 3.83 4.81 3.02
N LEU A 43 2.86 3.89 3.01
CA LEU A 43 3.12 2.47 2.76
C LEU A 43 3.71 2.21 1.37
N LYS A 44 3.25 2.96 0.37
CA LYS A 44 3.77 2.85 -1.00
C LYS A 44 5.22 3.30 -1.10
N ASP A 45 5.61 4.32 -0.34
CA ASP A 45 7.00 4.76 -0.29
C ASP A 45 7.90 3.78 0.45
N GLU A 46 7.40 3.17 1.53
CA GLU A 46 8.08 2.07 2.23
C GLU A 46 8.28 0.83 1.35
N LEU A 47 7.28 0.49 0.53
CA LEU A 47 7.38 -0.59 -0.45
C LEU A 47 8.46 -0.34 -1.49
N LYS A 48 8.47 0.86 -2.10
CA LYS A 48 9.53 1.25 -3.05
C LYS A 48 10.91 1.17 -2.42
N LEU A 49 11.05 1.59 -1.16
CA LEU A 49 12.31 1.51 -0.44
C LEU A 49 12.75 0.05 -0.23
N ALA A 50 11.83 -0.82 0.18
CA ALA A 50 12.11 -2.25 0.35
C ALA A 50 12.53 -2.92 -0.97
N VAL A 51 11.86 -2.62 -2.08
CA VAL A 51 12.23 -3.09 -3.42
C VAL A 51 13.64 -2.63 -3.79
N LYS A 52 13.94 -1.33 -3.59
CA LYS A 52 15.27 -0.76 -3.87
C LYS A 52 16.36 -1.45 -3.05
N GLN A 53 16.10 -1.69 -1.77
CA GLN A 53 17.04 -2.39 -0.89
C GLN A 53 17.27 -3.85 -1.33
N GLY A 54 16.21 -4.57 -1.73
CA GLY A 54 16.34 -5.93 -2.27
C GLY A 54 17.10 -5.98 -3.60
N ALA A 55 16.88 -5.02 -4.49
CA ALA A 55 17.62 -4.91 -5.76
C ALA A 55 19.11 -4.58 -5.54
N MET A 56 19.41 -3.70 -4.58
CA MET A 56 20.79 -3.42 -4.18
C MET A 56 21.47 -4.67 -3.60
N LEU A 57 20.77 -5.41 -2.74
CA LEU A 57 21.28 -6.67 -2.17
C LEU A 57 21.61 -7.70 -3.27
N LEU A 58 20.73 -7.87 -4.25
CA LEU A 58 21.00 -8.73 -5.41
C LEU A 58 22.25 -8.30 -6.19
N THR A 59 22.42 -6.99 -6.37
CA THR A 59 23.60 -6.44 -7.05
C THR A 59 24.88 -6.75 -6.29
N CYS A 60 24.87 -6.60 -4.96
CA CYS A 60 26.01 -6.94 -4.11
C CYS A 60 26.35 -8.43 -4.14
N ILE A 61 25.35 -9.32 -4.11
CA ILE A 61 25.59 -10.78 -4.20
C ILE A 61 26.17 -11.17 -5.56
N ARG A 62 25.80 -10.46 -6.64
CA ARG A 62 26.28 -10.72 -8.01
C ARG A 62 27.59 -10.00 -8.36
N GLU A 63 28.02 -9.04 -7.57
CA GLU A 63 29.23 -8.25 -7.78
C GLU A 63 30.53 -9.08 -7.97
N PRO A 64 30.76 -10.18 -7.23
CA PRO A 64 31.96 -11.00 -7.39
C PRO A 64 32.11 -11.61 -8.80
N VAL A 65 31.00 -11.84 -9.49
CA VAL A 65 30.95 -12.36 -10.88
C VAL A 65 31.12 -11.24 -11.90
N SER A 66 30.64 -10.03 -11.61
CA SER A 66 30.74 -8.90 -12.55
C SER A 66 32.16 -8.34 -12.65
N ARG A 67 32.99 -8.50 -11.61
CA ARG A 67 34.38 -8.02 -11.55
C ARG A 67 35.42 -8.99 -12.13
N SER A 68 35.05 -10.24 -12.40
CA SER A 68 35.99 -11.29 -12.82
C SER A 68 35.27 -12.33 -13.69
N THR A 69 35.69 -12.47 -14.94
CA THR A 69 35.13 -13.46 -15.89
C THR A 69 35.40 -14.91 -15.50
N THR A 70 36.26 -15.16 -14.50
CA THR A 70 36.56 -16.50 -13.98
C THR A 70 35.88 -16.78 -12.63
N SER A 71 35.24 -15.77 -12.02
CA SER A 71 34.54 -15.89 -10.75
C SER A 71 33.12 -16.42 -10.98
N ARG A 72 32.76 -17.50 -10.29
CA ARG A 72 31.40 -18.08 -10.31
C ARG A 72 30.83 -18.02 -8.90
N LEU A 73 29.54 -17.76 -8.78
CA LEU A 73 28.83 -17.85 -7.51
C LEU A 73 28.97 -19.27 -6.94
N SER A 74 29.19 -19.34 -5.63
CA SER A 74 29.03 -20.55 -4.85
C SER A 74 27.55 -21.02 -4.87
N PRO A 75 27.29 -22.31 -4.59
CA PRO A 75 25.92 -22.82 -4.45
C PRO A 75 25.07 -22.00 -3.47
N ASP A 76 25.65 -21.62 -2.33
CA ASP A 76 24.97 -20.82 -1.30
C ASP A 76 24.64 -19.40 -1.79
N GLU A 77 25.53 -18.76 -2.54
CA GLU A 77 25.25 -17.46 -3.16
C GLU A 77 24.15 -17.56 -4.23
N LEU A 78 24.12 -18.66 -4.98
CA LEU A 78 23.07 -18.91 -5.97
C LEU A 78 21.70 -19.09 -5.30
N GLU A 79 21.65 -19.79 -4.18
CA GLU A 79 20.45 -19.95 -3.35
C GLU A 79 19.99 -18.62 -2.75
N ASN A 80 20.94 -17.80 -2.28
CA ASN A 80 20.64 -16.45 -1.77
C ASN A 80 20.05 -15.55 -2.86
N VAL A 81 20.61 -15.58 -4.08
CA VAL A 81 20.05 -14.86 -5.24
C VAL A 81 18.61 -15.29 -5.49
N ALA A 82 18.37 -16.60 -5.61
CA ALA A 82 17.03 -17.13 -5.87
C ALA A 82 16.03 -16.74 -4.77
N THR A 83 16.48 -16.74 -3.51
CA THR A 83 15.66 -16.34 -2.36
C THR A 83 15.29 -14.87 -2.43
N VAL A 84 16.23 -13.97 -2.72
CA VAL A 84 15.95 -12.53 -2.81
C VAL A 84 15.07 -12.21 -4.02
N GLU A 85 15.29 -12.84 -5.18
CA GLU A 85 14.41 -12.70 -6.35
C GLU A 85 12.98 -13.14 -6.04
N ARG A 86 12.80 -14.28 -5.37
CA ARG A 86 11.49 -14.75 -4.94
C ARG A 86 10.82 -13.78 -3.98
N LEU A 87 11.56 -13.21 -3.02
CA LEU A 87 11.03 -12.23 -2.06
C LEU A 87 10.59 -10.93 -2.75
N LEU A 88 11.36 -10.46 -3.74
CA LEU A 88 10.98 -9.29 -4.54
C LEU A 88 9.70 -9.54 -5.36
N ALA A 89 9.58 -10.71 -5.99
CA ALA A 89 8.37 -11.09 -6.72
C ALA A 89 7.14 -11.18 -5.80
N GLN A 90 7.29 -11.69 -4.58
CA GLN A 90 6.22 -11.71 -3.59
C GLN A 90 5.82 -10.31 -3.12
N LEU A 91 6.80 -9.40 -2.99
CA LEU A 91 6.53 -8.02 -2.62
C LEU A 91 5.74 -7.29 -3.71
N ASP A 92 6.10 -7.47 -4.97
CA ASP A 92 5.38 -6.93 -6.14
C ASP A 92 3.93 -7.44 -6.21
N GLU A 93 3.71 -8.75 -6.06
CA GLU A 93 2.36 -9.31 -6.06
C GLU A 93 1.52 -8.78 -4.88
N THR A 94 2.15 -8.63 -3.71
CA THR A 94 1.49 -8.09 -2.52
C THR A 94 1.10 -6.62 -2.73
N GLU A 95 1.99 -5.80 -3.30
CA GLU A 95 1.70 -4.41 -3.66
C GLU A 95 0.52 -4.34 -4.64
N ARG A 96 0.52 -5.17 -5.69
CA ARG A 96 -0.56 -5.20 -6.68
C ARG A 96 -1.90 -5.59 -6.06
N ALA A 97 -1.92 -6.61 -5.20
CA ALA A 97 -3.13 -7.03 -4.51
C ALA A 97 -3.66 -5.94 -3.58
N PHE A 98 -2.75 -5.25 -2.90
CA PHE A 98 -3.06 -4.14 -2.02
C PHE A 98 -3.60 -2.91 -2.78
N ASP A 99 -3.00 -2.52 -3.91
CA ASP A 99 -3.47 -1.42 -4.76
C ASP A 99 -4.91 -1.68 -5.26
N GLN A 100 -5.23 -2.93 -5.63
CA GLN A 100 -6.59 -3.31 -6.04
C GLN A 100 -7.61 -3.21 -4.91
N PHE A 101 -7.21 -3.62 -3.71
CA PHE A 101 -8.05 -3.53 -2.53
C PHE A 101 -8.26 -2.07 -2.12
N TRP A 102 -7.20 -1.26 -2.11
CA TRP A 102 -7.23 0.17 -1.85
C TRP A 102 -8.16 0.90 -2.82
N SER A 103 -8.06 0.64 -4.12
CA SER A 103 -8.90 1.29 -5.13
C SER A 103 -10.40 1.11 -4.84
N LYS A 104 -10.81 -0.10 -4.43
CA LYS A 104 -12.20 -0.38 -4.04
C LYS A 104 -12.59 0.34 -2.75
N HIS A 105 -11.70 0.35 -1.76
CA HIS A 105 -11.93 1.02 -0.48
C HIS A 105 -12.07 2.54 -0.65
N HIS A 106 -11.13 3.16 -1.37
CA HIS A 106 -11.14 4.59 -1.66
C HIS A 106 -12.42 5.01 -2.37
N LEU A 107 -12.80 4.28 -3.44
CA LEU A 107 -14.04 4.56 -4.17
C LEU A 107 -15.27 4.48 -3.26
N LYS A 108 -15.33 3.48 -2.36
CA LYS A 108 -16.43 3.34 -1.39
C LYS A 108 -16.51 4.55 -0.45
N LEU A 109 -15.37 5.07 0.02
CA LEU A 109 -15.34 6.26 0.87
C LEU A 109 -15.73 7.53 0.11
N GLU A 110 -15.27 7.71 -1.12
CA GLU A 110 -15.67 8.84 -1.98
C GLU A 110 -17.18 8.84 -2.24
N GLN A 111 -17.77 7.67 -2.53
CA GLN A 111 -19.21 7.52 -2.69
C GLN A 111 -19.98 7.82 -1.40
N CYS A 112 -19.44 7.38 -0.24
CA CYS A 112 -19.99 7.74 1.06
C CYS A 112 -19.99 9.26 1.25
N LEU A 113 -18.87 9.94 0.94
CA LEU A 113 -18.74 11.38 1.06
C LEU A 113 -19.74 12.13 0.18
N GLN A 114 -19.87 11.72 -1.09
CA GLN A 114 -20.85 12.28 -2.01
C GLN A 114 -22.28 12.13 -1.48
N LEU A 115 -22.62 10.97 -0.91
CA LEU A 115 -23.91 10.74 -0.28
C LEU A 115 -24.13 11.68 0.92
N ARG A 116 -23.12 11.88 1.78
CA ARG A 116 -23.22 12.79 2.93
C ARG A 116 -23.44 14.24 2.51
N HIS A 117 -22.72 14.72 1.49
CA HIS A 117 -22.97 16.06 0.95
C HIS A 117 -24.37 16.18 0.38
N PHE A 118 -24.85 15.18 -0.36
CA PHE A 118 -26.20 15.18 -0.89
C PHE A 118 -27.25 15.25 0.23
N GLU A 119 -27.14 14.42 1.26
CA GLU A 119 -28.03 14.40 2.41
C GLU A 119 -28.05 15.74 3.18
N GLN A 120 -26.91 16.41 3.29
CA GLN A 120 -26.80 17.71 3.93
C GLN A 120 -27.46 18.80 3.07
N ASN A 121 -27.10 18.88 1.79
CA ASN A 121 -27.68 19.85 0.85
C ASN A 121 -29.19 19.70 0.76
N PHE A 122 -29.70 18.47 0.72
CA PHE A 122 -31.13 18.19 0.70
C PHE A 122 -31.85 18.72 1.95
N ARG A 123 -31.25 18.54 3.13
CA ARG A 123 -31.79 19.08 4.40
C ARG A 123 -31.83 20.60 4.40
N GLU A 124 -30.76 21.26 3.92
CA GLU A 124 -30.69 22.72 3.85
C GLU A 124 -31.77 23.28 2.91
N VAL A 125 -31.94 22.69 1.72
CA VAL A 125 -32.99 23.09 0.77
C VAL A 125 -34.39 22.90 1.36
N THR A 126 -34.63 21.79 2.07
CA THR A 126 -35.92 21.52 2.70
C THR A 126 -36.24 22.52 3.80
N LEU A 127 -35.25 22.87 4.64
CA LEU A 127 -35.44 23.88 5.70
C LEU A 127 -35.73 25.27 5.13
N LEU A 128 -35.08 25.64 4.02
CA LEU A 128 -35.34 26.91 3.33
C LEU A 128 -36.73 26.96 2.67
N HIS A 129 -37.31 25.83 2.29
CA HIS A 129 -38.65 25.79 1.69
C HIS A 129 -39.79 25.87 2.73
N VAL A 130 -39.49 25.56 4.00
CA VAL A 130 -40.47 25.53 5.11
C VAL A 130 -40.38 26.79 5.99
N SER A 131 -39.37 27.64 5.78
CA SER A 131 -39.15 28.92 6.48
C SER A 131 -39.74 30.10 5.71
#